data_AF-A0A933EP08-F1
#
_entry.id   AF-A0A933EP08-F1
#
_cell.length_a   1.000
_cell.length_b   1.000
_cell.length_c   1.000
_cell.angle_alpha   90.00
_cell.angle_beta   90.00
_cell.angle_gamma   90.00
#
_symmetry.space_group_name_H-M   'P 1'
#
loop_
_entity.id
_entity.type
_entity.pdbx_description
1 polymer ?
#
loop_
_entity_poly.entity_id
_entity_poly.type
_entity_poly.pdbx_seq_one_letter_code
_entity_poly.pdbx_strand_id
1 'polypeptide(L)'
;MSAPVYQRFSLDQRAEHALTLVTFVVLAVTGLPQKYVAANWADTMIRLMGGIETTRLIHHFAAVLLMLEVVYHLVSMGYRLFVRRVRFTMLPGLSDASDAVSAFLYNLGLRKVPPQGGRYTFVEKAEYWAFIWGAVVMVITGFMMWNPIATAHLLPGQFIPAAKAAHGGEAVLAVLAIILWHLYHVHLREFNKSMFTGTMSEHEMIAEHPLELADIKAGMARPVVPPLEIKKRRQAYFPVAGVLAAVLLVGVYRFVTFEKTAIDTVQRVNSVPAYAPLTPTPLPTPRPSPTPSQAQLLPVWDGNIGLLLGQKCADCHGVIAGLDFSSYAQVMKGGTNGPVILPGNPDGSLIVEKQSKKHPGQLSDAELSVLKAWIAAGAPEK
;
A
#
# COMPACT_ATOMS: atom_id res chain seq x y z
N MET A 1 -16.07 61.19 2.91
CA MET A 1 -14.69 60.68 2.85
C MET A 1 -14.77 59.17 2.76
N SER A 2 -14.08 58.53 1.82
CA SER A 2 -14.01 57.06 1.76
C SER A 2 -13.37 56.53 3.05
N ALA A 3 -13.89 55.42 3.58
CA ALA A 3 -13.34 54.78 4.77
C ALA A 3 -11.86 54.42 4.55
N PRO A 4 -10.99 54.54 5.58
CA PRO A 4 -9.59 54.14 5.46
C PRO A 4 -9.45 52.67 5.08
N VAL A 5 -8.45 52.39 4.26
CA VAL A 5 -8.11 51.03 3.81
C VAL A 5 -6.67 50.73 4.20
N TYR A 6 -6.46 49.55 4.76
CA TYR A 6 -5.17 49.09 5.28
C TYR A 6 -4.62 47.94 4.45
N GLN A 7 -3.31 47.94 4.21
CA GLN A 7 -2.64 46.84 3.51
C GLN A 7 -2.44 45.65 4.46
N ARG A 8 -3.09 44.54 4.16
CA ARG A 8 -3.06 43.29 4.92
C ARG A 8 -1.97 42.34 4.41
N PHE A 9 -2.00 42.06 3.10
CA PHE A 9 -1.12 41.11 2.42
C PHE A 9 -0.38 41.77 1.25
N SER A 10 0.89 41.42 1.07
CA SER A 10 1.67 41.84 -0.09
C SER A 10 1.39 40.94 -1.31
N LEU A 11 1.77 41.41 -2.50
CA LEU A 11 1.52 40.66 -3.74
C LEU A 11 2.19 39.28 -3.76
N ASP A 12 3.39 39.17 -3.20
CA ASP A 12 4.11 37.90 -3.05
C ASP A 12 3.33 36.91 -2.18
N GLN A 13 2.77 37.35 -1.04
CA GLN A 13 1.94 36.47 -0.19
C GLN A 13 0.67 35.98 -0.90
N ARG A 14 0.06 36.85 -1.70
CA ARG A 14 -1.14 36.52 -2.45
C ARG A 14 -0.85 35.57 -3.61
N ALA A 15 0.31 35.73 -4.24
CA ALA A 15 0.78 34.80 -5.27
C ALA A 15 1.09 33.42 -4.69
N GLU A 16 1.78 33.35 -3.53
CA GLU A 16 2.03 32.11 -2.78
C GLU A 16 0.70 31.39 -2.46
N HIS A 17 -0.28 32.13 -1.95
CA HIS A 17 -1.61 31.60 -1.67
C HIS A 17 -2.31 31.08 -2.93
N ALA A 18 -2.29 31.83 -4.04
CA ALA A 18 -2.92 31.40 -5.29
C ALA A 18 -2.27 30.13 -5.86
N LEU A 19 -0.94 30.03 -5.82
CA LEU A 19 -0.23 28.83 -6.26
C LEU A 19 -0.52 27.64 -5.35
N THR A 20 -0.53 27.85 -4.04
CA THR A 20 -0.89 26.81 -3.05
C THR A 20 -2.34 26.34 -3.26
N LEU A 21 -3.28 27.27 -3.48
CA LEU A 21 -4.68 26.95 -3.75
C LEU A 21 -4.82 26.07 -4.99
N VAL A 22 -4.22 26.47 -6.11
CA VAL A 22 -4.32 25.72 -7.37
C VAL A 22 -3.68 24.34 -7.24
N THR A 23 -2.47 24.26 -6.69
CA THR A 23 -1.77 22.98 -6.51
C THR A 23 -2.50 22.06 -5.54
N PHE A 24 -3.01 22.57 -4.42
CA PHE A 24 -3.81 21.81 -3.47
C PHE A 24 -5.09 21.26 -4.10
N VAL A 25 -5.82 22.07 -4.88
CA VAL A 25 -7.03 21.62 -5.58
C VAL A 25 -6.70 20.50 -6.57
N VAL A 26 -5.63 20.64 -7.36
CA VAL A 26 -5.20 19.58 -8.28
C VAL A 26 -4.82 18.30 -7.54
N LEU A 27 -4.08 18.40 -6.43
CA LEU A 27 -3.71 17.27 -5.59
C LEU A 27 -4.95 16.57 -4.99
N ALA A 28 -5.93 17.34 -4.52
CA ALA A 28 -7.18 16.80 -3.99
C ALA A 28 -8.01 16.09 -5.06
N VAL A 29 -8.19 16.73 -6.22
CA VAL A 29 -9.00 16.20 -7.35
C VAL A 29 -8.36 14.95 -7.96
N THR A 30 -7.02 14.87 -7.98
CA THR A 30 -6.33 13.67 -8.48
C THR A 30 -6.13 12.60 -7.41
N GLY A 31 -5.98 12.97 -6.13
CA GLY A 31 -5.69 12.06 -5.03
C GLY A 31 -6.92 11.35 -4.44
N LEU A 32 -8.03 12.07 -4.24
CA LEU A 32 -9.24 11.50 -3.64
C LEU A 32 -9.85 10.37 -4.48
N PRO A 33 -9.99 10.48 -5.82
CA PRO A 33 -10.45 9.36 -6.63
C PRO A 33 -9.56 8.12 -6.51
N GLN A 34 -8.24 8.30 -6.43
CA GLN A 34 -7.30 7.18 -6.27
C GLN A 34 -7.47 6.47 -4.91
N LYS A 35 -7.79 7.22 -3.84
CA LYS A 35 -8.12 6.65 -2.53
C LYS A 35 -9.41 5.84 -2.57
N TYR A 36 -10.44 6.36 -3.23
CA TYR A 36 -11.79 5.78 -3.28
C TYR A 36 -12.06 5.01 -4.57
N VAL A 37 -11.05 4.33 -5.13
CA VAL A 37 -11.13 3.64 -6.43
C VAL A 37 -12.30 2.65 -6.58
N ALA A 38 -12.82 2.12 -5.47
CA ALA A 38 -13.98 1.22 -5.47
C ALA A 38 -15.33 1.94 -5.69
N ALA A 39 -15.36 3.27 -5.60
CA ALA A 39 -16.57 4.06 -5.79
C ALA A 39 -16.75 4.46 -7.27
N ASN A 40 -17.96 4.34 -7.80
CA ASN A 40 -18.26 4.61 -9.21
C ASN A 40 -17.88 6.04 -9.65
N TRP A 41 -18.06 7.03 -8.76
CA TRP A 41 -17.69 8.42 -9.04
C TRP A 41 -16.18 8.59 -9.20
N ALA A 42 -15.38 7.82 -8.47
CA ALA A 42 -13.93 7.89 -8.52
C ALA A 42 -13.39 7.28 -9.81
N ASP A 43 -13.91 6.12 -10.23
CA ASP A 43 -13.57 5.52 -11.53
C ASP A 43 -13.94 6.47 -12.68
N THR A 44 -15.12 7.10 -12.62
CA THR A 44 -15.55 8.10 -13.62
C THR A 44 -14.59 9.28 -13.68
N MET A 45 -14.20 9.85 -12.53
CA MET A 45 -13.24 10.96 -12.48
C MET A 45 -11.88 10.57 -13.07
N ILE A 46 -11.37 9.39 -12.73
CA ILE A 46 -10.09 8.88 -13.26
C ILE A 46 -10.15 8.72 -14.79
N ARG A 47 -11.27 8.21 -15.32
CA ARG A 47 -11.47 8.11 -16.78
C ARG A 47 -11.52 9.47 -17.46
N LEU A 48 -12.22 10.44 -16.87
CA LEU A 48 -12.31 11.81 -17.40
C LEU A 48 -10.94 12.52 -17.44
N MET A 49 -10.05 12.20 -16.50
CA MET A 49 -8.67 12.71 -16.49
C MET A 49 -7.72 11.95 -17.43
N GLY A 50 -8.21 10.98 -18.22
CA GLY A 50 -7.40 10.22 -19.16
C GLY A 50 -6.75 8.96 -18.58
N GLY A 51 -7.32 8.38 -17.52
CA GLY A 51 -6.87 7.12 -16.93
C GLY A 51 -6.01 7.28 -15.68
N ILE A 52 -5.65 6.15 -15.07
CA ILE A 52 -4.93 6.14 -13.78
C ILE A 52 -3.48 6.62 -13.92
N GLU A 53 -2.84 6.32 -15.05
CA GLU A 53 -1.48 6.75 -15.37
C GLU A 53 -1.40 8.27 -15.47
N THR A 54 -2.31 8.87 -16.25
CA THR A 54 -2.40 10.33 -16.42
C THR A 54 -2.74 11.00 -15.10
N THR A 55 -3.70 10.44 -14.34
CA THR A 55 -4.09 10.97 -13.02
C THR A 55 -2.90 11.00 -12.05
N ARG A 56 -2.09 9.92 -12.00
CA ARG A 56 -0.87 9.85 -11.19
C ARG A 56 0.19 10.85 -11.64
N LEU A 57 0.38 11.00 -12.94
CA LEU A 57 1.34 11.96 -13.49
C LEU A 57 0.98 13.39 -13.08
N ILE A 58 -0.30 13.79 -13.22
CA ILE A 58 -0.79 15.10 -12.80
C ILE A 58 -0.59 15.28 -11.30
N HIS A 59 -0.92 14.25 -10.50
CA HIS A 59 -0.74 14.28 -9.04
C HIS A 59 0.72 14.51 -8.65
N HIS A 60 1.65 13.76 -9.25
CA HIS A 60 3.09 13.91 -8.99
C HIS A 60 3.60 15.28 -9.42
N PHE A 61 3.17 15.77 -10.58
CA PHE A 61 3.55 17.11 -11.05
C PHE A 61 3.08 18.21 -10.08
N ALA A 62 1.82 18.14 -9.63
CA ALA A 62 1.28 19.09 -8.64
C ALA A 62 1.99 18.97 -7.28
N ALA A 63 2.39 17.76 -6.88
CA ALA A 63 3.17 17.55 -5.66
C ALA A 63 4.55 18.20 -5.75
N VAL A 64 5.22 18.11 -6.91
CA VAL A 64 6.50 18.80 -7.14
C VAL A 64 6.34 20.31 -7.05
N LEU A 65 5.30 20.87 -7.69
CA LEU A 65 5.03 22.31 -7.58
C LEU A 65 4.78 22.74 -6.13
N LEU A 66 4.02 21.97 -5.36
CA LEU A 66 3.78 22.28 -3.95
C LEU A 66 5.07 22.16 -3.11
N MET A 67 5.93 21.17 -3.39
CA MET A 67 7.24 21.07 -2.71
C MET A 67 8.14 22.29 -3.02
N LEU A 68 8.18 22.73 -4.28
CA LEU A 68 8.91 23.95 -4.67
C LEU A 68 8.34 25.20 -4.01
N GLU A 69 7.01 25.29 -3.90
CA GLU A 69 6.33 26.36 -3.18
C GLU A 69 6.70 26.39 -1.70
N VAL A 70 6.80 25.23 -1.03
CA VAL A 70 7.28 25.14 0.35
C VAL A 70 8.73 25.64 0.47
N VAL A 71 9.62 25.28 -0.47
CA VAL A 71 11.01 25.80 -0.48
C VAL A 71 11.02 27.32 -0.64
N TYR A 72 10.24 27.85 -1.57
CA TYR A 72 10.10 29.29 -1.76
C TYR A 72 9.54 29.98 -0.50
N HIS A 73 8.49 29.43 0.10
CA HIS A 73 7.86 29.95 1.31
C HIS A 73 8.86 30.04 2.48
N LEU A 74 9.68 29.00 2.69
CA LEU A 74 10.72 28.99 3.73
C LEU A 74 11.77 30.08 3.52
N VAL A 75 12.24 30.26 2.28
CA VAL A 75 13.22 31.29 1.93
C VAL A 75 12.60 32.70 1.99
N SER A 76 11.35 32.86 1.56
CA SER A 76 10.59 34.11 1.64
C SER A 76 10.35 34.52 3.09
N MET A 77 9.90 33.57 3.92
CA MET A 77 9.67 33.77 5.35
C MET A 77 10.98 34.11 6.08
N GLY A 78 12.06 33.37 5.82
CA GLY A 78 13.39 33.66 6.39
C GLY A 78 13.85 35.08 6.06
N TYR A 79 13.61 35.57 4.84
CA TYR A 79 13.93 36.93 4.44
C TYR A 79 13.11 37.95 5.23
N ARG A 80 11.81 37.74 5.37
CA ARG A 80 10.92 38.63 6.12
C ARG A 80 11.32 38.69 7.60
N LEU A 81 11.65 37.54 8.22
CA LEU A 81 12.03 37.46 9.64
C LEU A 81 13.44 38.02 9.90
N PHE A 82 14.43 37.66 9.09
CA PHE A 82 15.82 38.04 9.33
C PHE A 82 16.14 39.44 8.80
N VAL A 83 15.83 39.71 7.52
CA VAL A 83 16.21 40.97 6.85
C VAL A 83 15.24 42.09 7.23
N ARG A 84 13.93 41.84 7.09
CA ARG A 84 12.89 42.85 7.37
C ARG A 84 12.46 42.91 8.83
N ARG A 85 12.93 41.98 9.69
CA ARG A 85 12.60 41.91 11.12
C ARG A 85 11.10 41.94 11.41
N VAL A 86 10.29 41.39 10.50
CA VAL A 86 8.85 41.28 10.79
C VAL A 86 8.66 40.41 12.03
N ARG A 87 7.67 40.77 12.86
CA ARG A 87 7.35 39.99 14.06
C ARG A 87 6.89 38.59 13.64
N PHE A 88 7.32 37.55 14.36
CA PHE A 88 6.94 36.18 14.06
C PHE A 88 5.54 35.86 14.60
N THR A 89 4.53 36.54 14.07
CA THR A 89 3.15 36.52 14.59
C THR A 89 2.40 35.20 14.33
N MET A 90 2.93 34.30 13.49
CA MET A 90 2.34 32.98 13.22
C MET A 90 2.71 31.93 14.27
N LEU A 91 3.65 32.22 15.17
CA LEU A 91 4.00 31.28 16.24
C LEU A 91 2.86 31.26 17.28
N PRO A 92 2.29 30.07 17.62
CA PRO A 92 1.28 29.98 18.66
C PRO A 92 1.92 30.30 20.02
N GLY A 93 1.24 31.09 20.83
CA GLY A 93 1.65 31.48 22.17
C GLY A 93 0.58 31.17 23.21
N LEU A 94 0.87 31.43 24.48
CA LEU A 94 -0.07 31.21 25.58
C LEU A 94 -1.34 32.05 25.44
N SER A 95 -1.26 33.22 24.80
CA SER A 95 -2.42 34.07 24.50
C SER A 95 -3.42 33.37 23.58
N ASP A 96 -2.97 32.53 22.65
CA ASP A 96 -3.85 31.84 21.70
C ASP A 96 -4.76 30.82 22.41
N ALA A 97 -4.26 30.15 23.46
CA ALA A 97 -5.08 29.27 24.29
C ALA A 97 -6.13 30.05 25.08
N SER A 98 -5.75 31.21 25.62
CA SER A 98 -6.69 32.13 26.27
C SER A 98 -7.74 32.64 25.29
N ASP A 99 -7.35 32.98 24.06
CA ASP A 99 -8.25 33.44 23.01
C ASP A 99 -9.21 32.33 22.57
N ALA A 100 -8.76 31.09 22.49
CA ALA A 100 -9.60 29.92 22.19
C ALA A 100 -10.66 29.70 23.29
N VAL A 101 -10.27 29.74 24.57
CA VAL A 101 -11.22 29.66 25.70
C VAL A 101 -12.18 30.85 25.68
N SER A 102 -11.68 32.04 25.39
CA SER A 102 -12.48 33.26 25.28
C SER A 102 -13.51 33.18 24.16
N ALA A 103 -13.12 32.66 22.99
CA ALA A 103 -14.01 32.40 21.86
C ALA A 103 -15.08 31.38 22.23
N PHE A 104 -14.70 30.29 22.90
CA PHE A 104 -15.63 29.26 23.36
C PHE A 104 -16.68 29.83 24.33
N LEU A 105 -16.26 30.57 25.35
CA LEU A 105 -17.16 31.21 26.32
C LEU A 105 -18.04 32.28 25.66
N TYR A 106 -17.52 33.02 24.68
CA TYR A 106 -18.30 33.98 23.90
C TYR A 106 -19.39 33.28 23.08
N ASN A 107 -19.07 32.17 22.40
CA ASN A 107 -20.03 31.39 21.62
C ASN A 107 -21.11 30.74 22.50
N LEU A 108 -20.81 30.44 23.77
CA LEU A 108 -21.81 30.00 24.76
C LEU A 108 -22.63 31.15 25.37
N GLY A 109 -22.34 32.40 25.01
CA GLY A 109 -22.99 33.58 25.59
C GLY A 109 -22.54 33.91 27.03
N LEU A 110 -21.56 33.19 27.57
CA LEU A 110 -21.01 33.41 28.92
C LEU A 110 -20.06 34.62 28.97
N ARG A 111 -19.57 35.08 27.82
CA ARG A 111 -18.77 36.30 27.67
C ARG A 111 -19.43 37.22 26.65
N LYS A 112 -19.46 38.53 26.93
CA LYS A 112 -20.09 39.54 26.07
C LYS A 112 -19.18 40.11 24.98
N VAL A 113 -17.86 39.94 25.12
CA VAL A 113 -16.86 40.53 24.24
C VAL A 113 -16.06 39.40 23.58
N PRO A 114 -15.95 39.38 22.24
CA PRO A 114 -15.16 38.37 21.52
C PRO A 114 -13.66 38.54 21.82
N PRO A 115 -12.83 37.51 21.57
CA PRO A 115 -11.38 37.65 21.66
C PRO A 115 -10.87 38.73 20.71
N GLN A 116 -9.90 39.51 21.16
CA GLN A 116 -9.34 40.63 20.40
C GLN A 116 -8.21 40.09 19.52
N GLY A 117 -8.47 39.92 18.22
CA GLY A 117 -7.52 39.34 17.27
C GLY A 117 -6.29 40.23 17.03
N GLY A 118 -5.10 39.61 17.07
CA GLY A 118 -3.84 40.18 16.59
C GLY A 118 -3.73 40.24 15.08
N ARG A 119 -2.50 40.32 14.56
CA ARG A 119 -2.23 40.18 13.12
C ARG A 119 -2.75 38.85 12.56
N TYR A 120 -2.78 37.81 13.37
CA TYR A 120 -3.50 36.56 13.05
C TYR A 120 -4.18 36.10 14.34
N THR A 121 -5.43 35.68 14.21
CA THR A 121 -6.22 35.05 15.25
C THR A 121 -5.69 33.65 15.55
N PHE A 122 -6.07 33.09 16.71
CA PHE A 122 -5.69 31.71 17.05
C PHE A 122 -6.20 30.70 16.00
N VAL A 123 -7.34 30.98 15.35
CA VAL A 123 -7.92 30.14 14.30
C VAL A 123 -7.03 30.12 13.06
N GLU A 124 -6.66 31.30 12.55
CA GLU A 124 -5.75 31.40 11.39
C GLU A 124 -4.38 30.76 11.67
N LYS A 125 -3.86 30.91 12.91
CA LYS A 125 -2.63 30.22 13.31
C LYS A 125 -2.81 28.71 13.32
N ALA A 126 -3.91 28.21 13.89
CA ALA A 126 -4.20 26.78 13.93
C ALA A 126 -4.29 26.18 12.51
N GLU A 127 -4.96 26.86 11.58
CA GLU A 127 -5.02 26.46 10.17
C GLU A 127 -3.64 26.40 9.51
N TYR A 128 -2.81 27.42 9.71
CA TYR A 128 -1.45 27.46 9.16
C TYR A 128 -0.57 26.32 9.70
N TRP A 129 -0.65 26.04 11.01
CA TRP A 129 0.13 24.95 11.60
C TRP A 129 -0.41 23.56 11.24
N ALA A 130 -1.72 23.41 11.11
CA ALA A 130 -2.32 22.20 10.55
C ALA A 130 -1.81 21.96 9.12
N PHE A 131 -1.73 23.01 8.29
CA PHE A 131 -1.15 22.91 6.96
C PHE A 131 0.34 22.53 6.98
N ILE A 132 1.16 23.13 7.84
CA ILE A 132 2.59 22.76 7.97
C ILE A 132 2.73 21.28 8.35
N TRP A 133 1.97 20.85 9.36
CA TRP A 133 1.97 19.45 9.79
C TRP A 133 1.54 18.52 8.66
N GLY A 134 0.43 18.82 8.00
CA GLY A 134 -0.07 18.07 6.87
C GLY A 134 0.95 17.99 5.73
N ALA A 135 1.61 19.09 5.38
CA ALA A 135 2.66 19.11 4.36
C ALA A 135 3.82 18.16 4.70
N VAL A 136 4.29 18.14 5.96
CA VAL A 136 5.34 17.21 6.42
C VAL A 136 4.88 15.76 6.28
N VAL A 137 3.68 15.43 6.76
CA VAL A 137 3.12 14.08 6.66
C VAL A 137 2.98 13.67 5.19
N MET A 138 2.44 14.54 4.33
CA MET A 138 2.21 14.28 2.91
C MET A 138 3.52 14.06 2.14
N VAL A 139 4.57 14.85 2.41
CA VAL A 139 5.88 14.67 1.77
C VAL A 139 6.53 13.34 2.21
N ILE A 140 6.55 13.04 3.51
CA ILE A 140 7.16 11.81 4.02
C ILE A 140 6.42 10.57 3.50
N THR A 141 5.10 10.53 3.67
CA THR A 141 4.30 9.39 3.24
C THR A 141 4.24 9.27 1.72
N GLY A 142 4.23 10.41 1.01
CA GLY A 142 4.34 10.45 -0.45
C GLY A 142 5.65 9.85 -0.94
N PHE A 143 6.79 10.19 -0.30
CA PHE A 143 8.08 9.55 -0.60
C PHE A 143 8.02 8.04 -0.43
N MET A 144 7.44 7.59 0.68
CA MET A 144 7.39 6.16 1.01
C MET A 144 6.58 5.37 -0.02
N MET A 145 5.50 5.95 -0.53
CA MET A 145 4.68 5.35 -1.58
C MET A 145 5.33 5.45 -2.97
N TRP A 146 6.03 6.54 -3.26
CA TRP A 146 6.76 6.71 -4.52
C TRP A 146 7.98 5.78 -4.57
N ASN A 147 8.62 5.53 -3.43
CA ASN A 147 9.85 4.74 -3.30
C ASN A 147 9.72 3.59 -2.28
N PRO A 148 8.87 2.59 -2.56
CA PRO A 148 8.55 1.53 -1.60
C PRO A 148 9.76 0.64 -1.28
N ILE A 149 10.62 0.34 -2.26
CA ILE A 149 11.79 -0.54 -2.03
C ILE A 149 12.82 0.15 -1.14
N ALA A 150 13.10 1.43 -1.42
CA ALA A 150 14.00 2.21 -0.57
C ALA A 150 13.46 2.35 0.86
N THR A 151 12.15 2.51 1.00
CA THR A 151 11.49 2.50 2.30
C THR A 151 11.68 1.16 3.01
N ALA A 152 11.46 0.03 2.31
CA ALA A 152 11.61 -1.31 2.87
C ALA A 152 13.06 -1.67 3.28
N HIS A 153 14.07 -0.99 2.72
CA HIS A 153 15.46 -1.14 3.16
C HIS A 153 15.74 -0.46 4.51
N LEU A 154 15.01 0.61 4.84
CA LEU A 154 15.19 1.36 6.09
C LEU A 154 14.18 0.99 7.17
N LEU A 155 12.95 0.64 6.76
CA LEU A 155 11.82 0.39 7.63
C LEU A 155 11.15 -0.95 7.28
N PRO A 156 10.52 -1.63 8.25
CA PRO A 156 9.74 -2.83 7.97
C PRO A 156 8.65 -2.61 6.92
N GLY A 157 8.35 -3.63 6.10
CA GLY A 157 7.41 -3.51 4.98
C GLY A 157 6.00 -3.02 5.34
N GLN A 158 5.56 -3.17 6.60
CA GLN A 158 4.28 -2.64 7.10
C GLN A 158 4.17 -1.11 7.04
N PHE A 159 5.30 -0.40 6.97
CA PHE A 159 5.32 1.06 6.87
C PHE A 159 4.80 1.58 5.53
N ILE A 160 4.85 0.78 4.46
CA ILE A 160 4.32 1.16 3.14
C ILE A 160 2.78 1.26 3.16
N PRO A 161 2.02 0.22 3.58
CA PRO A 161 0.56 0.36 3.71
C PRO A 161 0.16 1.35 4.81
N ALA A 162 0.95 1.50 5.88
CA ALA A 162 0.73 2.54 6.88
C ALA A 162 0.87 3.95 6.27
N ALA A 163 1.90 4.19 5.45
CA ALA A 163 2.06 5.44 4.72
C ALA A 163 0.90 5.69 3.76
N LYS A 164 0.42 4.66 3.04
CA LYS A 164 -0.79 4.79 2.19
C LYS A 164 -2.03 5.18 2.99
N ALA A 165 -2.23 4.58 4.17
CA ALA A 165 -3.34 4.92 5.04
C ALA A 165 -3.21 6.34 5.60
N ALA A 166 -2.03 6.73 6.08
CA ALA A 166 -1.75 8.06 6.61
C ALA A 166 -1.86 9.15 5.54
N HIS A 167 -1.24 8.97 4.38
CA HIS A 167 -1.32 9.90 3.25
C HIS A 167 -2.76 10.13 2.80
N GLY A 168 -3.50 9.04 2.58
CA GLY A 168 -4.90 9.14 2.20
C GLY A 168 -5.81 9.64 3.32
N GLY A 169 -5.44 9.44 4.59
CA GLY A 169 -6.18 9.98 5.75
C GLY A 169 -5.99 11.48 5.88
N GLU A 170 -4.73 11.93 5.85
CA GLU A 170 -4.34 13.33 5.90
C GLU A 170 -4.94 14.11 4.73
N ALA A 171 -4.93 13.54 3.51
CA ALA A 171 -5.57 14.18 2.35
C ALA A 171 -7.07 14.45 2.58
N VAL A 172 -7.80 13.52 3.20
CA VAL A 172 -9.22 13.71 3.53
C VAL A 172 -9.37 14.77 4.62
N LEU A 173 -8.56 14.70 5.68
CA LEU A 173 -8.58 15.69 6.76
C LEU A 173 -8.29 17.10 6.23
N ALA A 174 -7.27 17.25 5.38
CA ALA A 174 -6.90 18.52 4.78
C ALA A 174 -8.02 19.07 3.88
N VAL A 175 -8.62 18.25 3.02
CA VAL A 175 -9.74 18.68 2.16
C VAL A 175 -10.96 19.09 3.00
N LEU A 176 -11.29 18.31 4.04
CA LEU A 176 -12.39 18.65 4.94
C LEU A 176 -12.10 19.91 5.74
N ALA A 177 -10.87 20.10 6.23
CA ALA A 177 -10.47 21.33 6.92
C ALA A 177 -10.59 22.54 6.00
N ILE A 178 -10.17 22.44 4.74
CA ILE A 178 -10.33 23.53 3.79
C ILE A 178 -11.82 23.81 3.51
N ILE A 179 -12.64 22.79 3.26
CA ILE A 179 -14.05 22.99 2.88
C ILE A 179 -14.91 23.44 4.07
N LEU A 180 -14.84 22.72 5.18
CA LEU A 180 -15.74 22.92 6.31
C LEU A 180 -15.30 24.07 7.21
N TRP A 181 -13.99 24.30 7.31
CA TRP A 181 -13.45 25.27 8.24
C TRP A 181 -12.96 26.52 7.50
N HIS A 182 -11.96 26.40 6.62
CA HIS A 182 -11.35 27.55 5.97
C HIS A 182 -12.33 28.32 5.04
N LEU A 183 -12.98 27.62 4.10
CA LEU A 183 -13.95 28.23 3.18
C LEU A 183 -15.17 28.79 3.94
N TYR A 184 -15.64 28.09 4.98
CA TYR A 184 -16.75 28.56 5.79
C TYR A 184 -16.41 29.87 6.49
N HIS A 185 -15.30 29.94 7.22
CA HIS A 185 -14.90 31.17 7.90
C HIS A 185 -14.62 32.28 6.90
N VAL A 186 -13.62 32.09 6.04
CA VAL A 186 -13.13 33.19 5.18
C VAL A 186 -14.16 33.61 4.13
N HIS A 187 -14.90 32.69 3.51
CA HIS A 187 -15.76 33.00 2.36
C HIS A 187 -17.26 32.95 2.62
N LEU A 188 -17.74 32.37 3.72
CA LEU A 188 -19.17 32.35 4.03
C LEU A 188 -19.53 33.23 5.24
N ARG A 189 -18.77 33.12 6.34
CA ARG A 189 -19.06 33.84 7.59
C ARG A 189 -18.51 35.26 7.56
N GLU A 190 -17.21 35.42 7.29
CA GLU A 190 -16.54 36.73 7.24
C GLU A 190 -16.67 37.41 5.87
N PHE A 191 -16.69 36.62 4.79
CA PHE A 191 -16.59 37.11 3.41
C PHE A 191 -15.36 38.02 3.17
N ASN A 192 -14.23 37.65 3.76
CA ASN A 192 -13.00 38.41 3.74
C ASN A 192 -12.28 38.30 2.37
N LYS A 193 -12.09 39.43 1.70
CA LYS A 193 -11.48 39.51 0.35
C LYS A 193 -9.99 39.86 0.37
N SER A 194 -9.39 40.01 1.55
CA SER A 194 -8.05 40.57 1.71
C SER A 194 -6.96 39.75 1.00
N MET A 195 -7.14 38.43 0.81
CA MET A 195 -6.20 37.61 0.05
C MET A 195 -6.26 37.90 -1.47
N PHE A 196 -7.37 38.40 -1.98
CA PHE A 196 -7.54 38.77 -3.39
C PHE A 196 -7.28 40.26 -3.67
N THR A 197 -7.49 41.14 -2.70
CA THR A 197 -7.26 42.59 -2.87
C THR A 197 -5.92 43.04 -2.28
N GLY A 198 -5.42 42.32 -1.26
CA GLY A 198 -4.28 42.71 -0.43
C GLY A 198 -4.64 43.71 0.67
N THR A 199 -5.91 44.11 0.77
CA THR A 199 -6.35 45.19 1.64
C THR A 199 -7.61 44.86 2.42
N MET A 200 -7.82 45.56 3.53
CA MET A 200 -9.00 45.48 4.38
C MET A 200 -9.44 46.89 4.77
N SER A 201 -10.74 47.14 4.84
CA SER A 201 -11.30 48.38 5.35
C SER A 201 -11.10 48.51 6.86
N GLU A 202 -11.17 49.72 7.39
CA GLU A 202 -11.09 49.96 8.84
C GLU A 202 -12.15 49.17 9.63
N HIS A 203 -13.38 49.12 9.12
CA HIS A 203 -14.48 48.40 9.78
C HIS A 203 -14.18 46.89 9.88
N GLU A 204 -13.72 46.27 8.79
CA GLU A 204 -13.30 44.86 8.80
C GLU A 204 -12.13 44.65 9.78
N MET A 205 -11.16 45.58 9.82
CA MET A 205 -10.02 45.48 10.75
C MET A 205 -10.47 45.55 12.22
N ILE A 206 -11.46 46.37 12.55
CA ILE A 206 -12.03 46.44 13.90
C ILE A 206 -12.75 45.13 14.25
N ALA A 207 -13.47 44.54 13.31
CA ALA A 207 -14.24 43.32 13.54
C ALA A 207 -13.35 42.08 13.69
N GLU A 208 -12.33 41.92 12.84
CA GLU A 208 -11.55 40.68 12.76
C GLU A 208 -10.16 40.78 13.42
N HIS A 209 -9.50 41.94 13.33
CA HIS A 209 -8.10 42.13 13.76
C HIS A 209 -7.88 43.44 14.55
N PRO A 210 -8.64 43.69 15.63
CA PRO A 210 -8.62 44.98 16.34
C PRO A 210 -7.24 45.31 16.95
N LEU A 211 -6.48 44.33 17.42
CA LEU A 211 -5.14 44.58 17.96
C LEU A 211 -4.12 44.89 16.86
N GLU A 212 -4.27 44.30 15.67
CA GLU A 212 -3.44 44.70 14.53
C GLU A 212 -3.72 46.15 14.13
N LEU A 213 -5.00 46.55 14.11
CA LEU A 213 -5.36 47.93 13.81
C LEU A 213 -4.77 48.91 14.83
N ALA A 214 -4.85 48.56 16.12
CA ALA A 214 -4.24 49.34 17.19
C ALA A 214 -2.72 49.48 16.99
N ASP A 215 -2.02 48.39 16.67
CA ASP A 215 -0.59 48.39 16.36
C ASP A 215 -0.27 49.24 15.13
N ILE A 216 -1.11 49.22 14.08
CA ILE A 216 -0.92 50.05 12.88
C ILE A 216 -1.04 51.53 13.24
N LYS A 217 -2.12 51.90 13.95
CA LYS A 217 -2.38 53.30 14.35
C LYS A 217 -1.32 53.83 15.31
N ALA A 218 -0.75 52.97 16.15
CA ALA A 218 0.35 53.31 17.04
C ALA A 218 1.74 53.31 16.36
N GLY A 219 1.83 52.98 15.06
CA GLY A 219 3.11 52.89 14.35
C GLY A 219 3.99 51.70 14.76
N MET A 220 3.41 50.70 15.43
CA MET A 220 4.11 49.52 15.96
C MET A 220 4.02 48.29 15.06
N ALA A 221 3.06 48.25 14.13
CA ALA A 221 2.77 47.05 13.33
C ALA A 221 3.92 46.62 12.40
N ARG A 222 4.69 47.56 11.85
CA ARG A 222 5.78 47.29 10.91
C ARG A 222 7.08 47.93 11.39
N PRO A 223 8.09 47.13 11.77
CA PRO A 223 9.39 47.68 12.15
C PRO A 223 10.01 48.44 10.99
N VAL A 224 10.34 49.72 11.20
CA VAL A 224 11.09 50.52 10.23
C VAL A 224 12.56 50.21 10.43
N VAL A 225 13.10 49.32 9.61
CA VAL A 225 14.52 48.98 9.63
C VAL A 225 15.29 49.98 8.74
N PRO A 226 16.38 50.59 9.22
CA PRO A 226 17.19 51.50 8.40
C PRO A 226 17.69 50.85 7.10
N PRO A 227 17.70 51.55 5.95
CA PRO A 227 18.11 50.97 4.66
C PRO A 227 19.52 50.34 4.66
N LEU A 228 20.44 50.91 5.43
CA LEU A 228 21.80 50.39 5.59
C LEU A 228 21.83 49.04 6.31
N GLU A 229 20.98 48.85 7.34
CA GLU A 229 20.86 47.56 8.02
C GLU A 229 20.25 46.50 7.12
N ILE A 230 19.21 46.87 6.35
CA ILE A 230 18.62 45.98 5.33
C ILE A 230 19.71 45.52 4.35
N LYS A 231 20.54 46.44 3.85
CA LYS A 231 21.63 46.11 2.92
C LYS A 231 22.62 45.12 3.53
N LYS A 232 23.09 45.37 4.76
CA LYS A 232 24.02 44.47 5.49
C LYS A 232 23.41 43.09 5.72
N ARG A 233 22.18 43.02 6.24
CA ARG A 233 21.48 41.76 6.48
C ARG A 233 21.22 40.99 5.20
N ARG A 234 20.87 41.69 4.12
CA ARG A 234 20.66 41.08 2.80
C ARG A 234 21.94 40.45 2.25
N GLN A 235 23.09 41.09 2.42
CA GLN A 235 24.40 40.54 2.04
C GLN A 235 24.74 39.27 2.83
N ALA A 236 24.38 39.21 4.12
CA ALA A 236 24.54 38.00 4.93
C ALA A 236 23.50 36.92 4.60
N TYR A 237 22.27 37.32 4.30
CA TYR A 237 21.14 36.42 4.10
C TYR A 237 21.25 35.64 2.79
N PHE A 238 21.54 36.31 1.67
CA PHE A 238 21.49 35.65 0.36
C PHE A 238 22.46 34.48 0.18
N PRO A 239 23.72 34.52 0.66
CA PRO A 239 24.60 33.36 0.60
C PRO A 239 24.03 32.17 1.39
N VAL A 240 23.58 32.40 2.63
CA VAL A 240 23.01 31.33 3.48
C VAL A 240 21.72 30.79 2.89
N ALA A 241 20.82 31.66 2.45
CA ALA A 241 19.57 31.31 1.81
C ALA A 241 19.79 30.59 0.47
N GLY A 242 20.81 30.98 -0.30
CA GLY A 242 21.19 30.33 -1.55
C GLY A 242 21.69 28.91 -1.33
N VAL A 243 22.54 28.70 -0.32
CA VAL A 243 22.99 27.35 0.07
C VAL A 243 21.82 26.51 0.57
N LEU A 244 20.98 27.06 1.46
CA LEU A 244 19.79 26.36 1.97
C LEU A 244 18.83 25.98 0.83
N ALA A 245 18.53 26.92 -0.06
CA ALA A 245 17.69 26.68 -1.23
C ALA A 245 18.30 25.61 -2.14
N ALA A 246 19.60 25.67 -2.42
CA ALA A 246 20.28 24.65 -3.21
C ALA A 246 20.20 23.26 -2.57
N VAL A 247 20.41 23.15 -1.26
CA VAL A 247 20.27 21.88 -0.52
C VAL A 247 18.85 21.36 -0.59
N LEU A 248 17.85 22.21 -0.37
CA LEU A 248 16.44 21.82 -0.44
C LEU A 248 16.03 21.42 -1.87
N LEU A 249 16.48 22.15 -2.89
CA LEU A 249 16.22 21.84 -4.30
C LEU A 249 16.91 20.55 -4.74
N VAL A 250 18.14 20.29 -4.27
CA VAL A 250 18.79 18.99 -4.45
C VAL A 250 17.99 17.90 -3.74
N GLY A 251 17.47 18.18 -2.53
CA GLY A 251 16.58 17.29 -1.81
C GLY A 251 15.32 16.94 -2.62
N VAL A 252 14.62 17.93 -3.16
CA VAL A 252 13.44 17.75 -4.03
C VAL A 252 13.82 17.01 -5.32
N TYR A 253 14.92 17.40 -5.99
CA TYR A 253 15.39 16.73 -7.18
C TYR A 253 15.68 15.26 -6.91
N ARG A 254 16.40 14.95 -5.82
CA ARG A 254 16.68 13.58 -5.41
C ARG A 254 15.40 12.86 -5.03
N PHE A 255 14.48 13.48 -4.30
CA PHE A 255 13.18 12.89 -3.97
C PHE A 255 12.44 12.42 -5.22
N VAL A 256 12.40 13.26 -6.27
CA VAL A 256 11.62 13.02 -7.49
C VAL A 256 12.33 12.06 -8.47
N THR A 257 13.66 12.15 -8.59
CA THR A 257 14.43 11.34 -9.55
C THR A 257 14.94 10.03 -8.98
N PHE A 258 14.92 9.88 -7.67
CA PHE A 258 15.22 8.62 -7.03
C PHE A 258 14.03 7.69 -7.25
N GLU A 259 14.21 6.71 -8.13
CA GLU A 259 13.23 5.66 -8.39
C GLU A 259 13.86 4.29 -8.05
N LYS A 260 13.40 3.71 -6.94
CA LYS A 260 13.56 2.28 -6.65
C LYS A 260 12.18 1.68 -6.45
N THR A 261 11.48 1.47 -7.56
CA THR A 261 10.08 1.02 -7.59
C THR A 261 9.93 -0.44 -7.99
N ALA A 262 10.89 -0.98 -8.73
CA ALA A 262 10.97 -2.39 -9.09
C ALA A 262 12.31 -2.96 -8.64
N ILE A 263 12.28 -4.17 -8.06
CA ILE A 263 13.46 -5.03 -8.04
C ILE A 263 13.74 -5.29 -9.51
N ASP A 264 14.95 -5.02 -10.01
CA ASP A 264 15.35 -5.47 -11.34
C ASP A 264 14.91 -6.92 -11.44
N THR A 265 13.87 -7.19 -12.22
CA THR A 265 13.41 -8.55 -12.43
C THR A 265 14.60 -9.20 -13.09
N VAL A 266 15.34 -10.01 -12.32
CA VAL A 266 16.18 -11.08 -12.84
C VAL A 266 15.40 -11.62 -14.01
N GLN A 267 15.97 -11.55 -15.23
CA GLN A 267 15.28 -11.95 -16.44
C GLN A 267 14.45 -13.17 -16.12
N ARG A 268 13.13 -13.04 -16.20
CA ARG A 268 12.25 -14.19 -16.06
C ARG A 268 12.80 -15.15 -17.10
N VAL A 269 13.38 -16.27 -16.66
CA VAL A 269 13.91 -17.28 -17.55
C VAL A 269 12.70 -17.74 -18.36
N ASN A 270 12.52 -17.13 -19.52
CA ASN A 270 11.42 -17.41 -20.44
C ASN A 270 11.77 -18.70 -21.16
N SER A 271 11.80 -19.80 -20.40
CA SER A 271 11.89 -21.16 -20.90
C SER A 271 11.43 -22.19 -19.87
N VAL A 272 10.47 -21.82 -19.01
CA VAL A 272 9.60 -22.84 -18.40
C VAL A 272 8.28 -22.80 -19.17
N PRO A 273 7.89 -23.90 -19.85
CA PRO A 273 6.61 -23.97 -20.53
C PRO A 273 5.50 -23.59 -19.54
N ALA A 274 4.65 -22.63 -19.92
CA ALA A 274 3.46 -22.23 -19.14
C ALA A 274 2.45 -23.38 -18.95
N TYR A 275 2.72 -24.51 -19.59
CA TYR A 275 2.09 -25.80 -19.37
C TYR A 275 3.17 -26.85 -19.10
N ALA A 276 3.49 -27.08 -17.83
CA ALA A 276 3.80 -28.44 -17.43
C ALA A 276 2.45 -29.18 -17.46
N PRO A 277 2.30 -30.30 -18.21
CA PRO A 277 1.18 -31.18 -17.92
C PRO A 277 1.21 -31.41 -16.41
N LEU A 278 0.07 -31.27 -15.74
CA LEU A 278 -0.05 -31.62 -14.33
C LEU A 278 0.70 -32.93 -14.19
N THR A 279 1.87 -32.91 -13.53
CA THR A 279 2.34 -34.14 -12.90
C THR A 279 1.14 -34.49 -12.04
N PRO A 280 0.46 -35.62 -12.30
CA PRO A 280 -0.74 -35.95 -11.57
C PRO A 280 -0.42 -35.68 -10.12
N THR A 281 -1.22 -34.82 -9.48
CA THR A 281 -1.10 -34.54 -8.04
C THR A 281 -0.72 -35.88 -7.42
N PRO A 282 0.47 -36.02 -6.78
CA PRO A 282 0.80 -37.28 -6.17
C PRO A 282 -0.40 -37.62 -5.32
N LEU A 283 -1.07 -38.73 -5.65
CA LEU A 283 -2.28 -39.11 -4.93
C LEU A 283 -1.93 -38.97 -3.46
N PRO A 284 -2.80 -38.36 -2.63
CA PRO A 284 -2.53 -38.20 -1.21
C PRO A 284 -1.95 -39.52 -0.74
N THR A 285 -0.71 -39.47 -0.23
CA THR A 285 0.02 -40.66 0.20
C THR A 285 -1.00 -41.51 0.94
N PRO A 286 -1.35 -42.71 0.43
CA PRO A 286 -2.36 -43.52 1.07
C PRO A 286 -1.96 -43.59 2.53
N ARG A 287 -2.83 -43.10 3.41
CA ARG A 287 -2.67 -43.26 4.85
C ARG A 287 -2.26 -44.73 5.02
N PRO A 288 -1.17 -45.06 5.74
CA PRO A 288 -0.71 -46.44 5.82
C PRO A 288 -1.94 -47.31 6.12
N SER A 289 -2.30 -48.16 5.15
CA SER A 289 -3.41 -49.08 5.33
C SER A 289 -3.13 -49.82 6.62
N PRO A 290 -4.12 -50.01 7.50
CA PRO A 290 -3.94 -50.86 8.65
C PRO A 290 -3.35 -52.17 8.15
N THR A 291 -2.23 -52.58 8.75
CA THR A 291 -1.63 -53.90 8.57
C THR A 291 -2.77 -54.92 8.48
N PRO A 292 -2.88 -55.72 7.40
CA PRO A 292 -3.89 -56.75 7.35
C PRO A 292 -3.67 -57.65 8.55
N SER A 293 -4.67 -57.67 9.43
CA SER A 293 -4.80 -58.67 10.47
C SER A 293 -4.58 -60.04 9.82
N GLN A 294 -3.62 -60.80 10.33
CA GLN A 294 -3.44 -62.21 10.02
C GLN A 294 -4.69 -62.98 10.50
N ALA A 295 -5.75 -62.96 9.72
CA ALA A 295 -6.94 -63.73 9.99
C ALA A 295 -7.55 -64.20 8.66
N GLN A 296 -7.50 -65.52 8.48
CA GLN A 296 -8.21 -66.34 7.49
C GLN A 296 -7.58 -66.44 6.10
N LEU A 297 -6.41 -67.07 6.03
CA LEU A 297 -5.84 -67.61 4.79
C LEU A 297 -6.48 -68.97 4.47
N LEU A 298 -7.61 -68.98 3.76
CA LEU A 298 -8.02 -70.18 3.03
C LEU A 298 -7.25 -70.23 1.71
N PRO A 299 -6.45 -71.28 1.44
CA PRO A 299 -5.75 -71.45 0.18
C PRO A 299 -6.75 -71.97 -0.86
N VAL A 300 -7.70 -71.13 -1.24
CA VAL A 300 -8.68 -71.35 -2.32
C VAL A 300 -8.81 -70.04 -3.12
N TRP A 301 -9.21 -70.14 -4.38
CA TRP A 301 -9.31 -68.98 -5.27
C TRP A 301 -10.25 -67.90 -4.71
N ASP A 302 -11.48 -68.30 -4.36
CA ASP A 302 -12.54 -67.42 -3.84
C ASP A 302 -12.24 -66.87 -2.43
N GLY A 303 -11.24 -67.43 -1.74
CA GLY A 303 -10.81 -67.00 -0.41
C GLY A 303 -9.89 -65.80 -0.50
N ASN A 304 -8.66 -66.01 -0.97
CA ASN A 304 -7.64 -64.95 -1.01
C ASN A 304 -6.74 -64.98 -2.24
N ILE A 305 -6.60 -66.12 -2.91
CA ILE A 305 -5.66 -66.24 -4.03
C ILE A 305 -6.11 -65.38 -5.22
N GLY A 306 -7.41 -65.37 -5.54
CA GLY A 306 -7.94 -64.53 -6.61
C GLY A 306 -7.73 -63.04 -6.35
N LEU A 307 -7.91 -62.60 -5.10
CA LEU A 307 -7.64 -61.21 -4.70
C LEU A 307 -6.14 -60.88 -4.77
N LEU A 308 -5.27 -61.78 -4.30
CA LEU A 308 -3.83 -61.60 -4.32
C LEU A 308 -3.32 -61.43 -5.76
N LEU A 309 -3.71 -62.34 -6.66
CA LEU A 309 -3.28 -62.30 -8.06
C LEU A 309 -3.95 -61.17 -8.84
N GLY A 310 -5.22 -60.87 -8.58
CA GLY A 310 -5.91 -59.73 -9.16
C GLY A 310 -5.22 -58.40 -8.82
N GLN A 311 -4.91 -58.17 -7.54
CA GLN A 311 -4.28 -56.92 -7.10
C GLN A 311 -2.82 -56.76 -7.50
N LYS A 312 -2.06 -57.86 -7.54
CA LYS A 312 -0.60 -57.80 -7.78
C LYS A 312 -0.21 -58.07 -9.23
N CYS A 313 -1.07 -58.72 -10.01
CA CYS A 313 -0.72 -59.17 -11.35
C CYS A 313 -1.60 -58.53 -12.43
N ALA A 314 -2.90 -58.29 -12.21
CA ALA A 314 -3.80 -57.87 -13.30
C ALA A 314 -3.47 -56.51 -13.94
N ASP A 315 -2.91 -55.57 -13.17
CA ASP A 315 -2.56 -54.24 -13.70
C ASP A 315 -1.45 -54.26 -14.75
N CYS A 316 -0.55 -55.26 -14.67
CA CYS A 316 0.57 -55.42 -15.59
C CYS A 316 0.38 -56.61 -16.55
N HIS A 317 -0.35 -57.64 -16.11
CA HIS A 317 -0.65 -58.86 -16.86
C HIS A 317 -2.13 -58.89 -17.23
N GLY A 318 -2.39 -58.78 -18.53
CA GLY A 318 -3.71 -58.80 -19.13
C GLY A 318 -3.57 -58.81 -20.64
N VAL A 319 -4.28 -57.91 -21.33
CA VAL A 319 -4.26 -57.77 -22.81
C VAL A 319 -2.83 -57.59 -23.37
N ILE A 320 -1.91 -57.04 -22.57
CA ILE A 320 -0.52 -56.72 -22.98
C ILE A 320 0.40 -57.96 -23.00
N ALA A 321 0.19 -58.92 -22.09
CA ALA A 321 1.06 -60.10 -21.92
C ALA A 321 0.39 -61.43 -22.28
N GLY A 322 -0.90 -61.41 -22.66
CA GLY A 322 -1.68 -62.60 -22.98
C GLY A 322 -1.92 -63.51 -21.77
N LEU A 323 -1.83 -62.97 -20.56
CA LEU A 323 -2.05 -63.65 -19.28
C LEU A 323 -3.03 -62.85 -18.45
N ASP A 324 -4.18 -63.42 -18.16
CA ASP A 324 -5.28 -62.74 -17.48
C ASP A 324 -5.51 -63.34 -16.08
N PHE A 325 -5.31 -62.51 -15.06
CA PHE A 325 -5.46 -62.86 -13.65
C PHE A 325 -6.79 -62.39 -13.03
N SER A 326 -7.74 -61.93 -13.85
CA SER A 326 -9.02 -61.40 -13.37
C SER A 326 -10.02 -62.46 -12.91
N SER A 327 -9.85 -63.73 -13.32
CA SER A 327 -10.73 -64.84 -12.93
C SER A 327 -10.01 -66.18 -12.92
N TYR A 328 -10.53 -67.14 -12.13
CA TYR A 328 -9.97 -68.48 -11.99
C TYR A 328 -9.81 -69.18 -13.34
N ALA A 329 -10.86 -69.15 -14.17
CA ALA A 329 -10.87 -69.77 -15.48
C ALA A 329 -9.76 -69.24 -16.40
N GLN A 330 -9.43 -67.95 -16.33
CA GLN A 330 -8.40 -67.36 -17.17
C GLN A 330 -6.99 -67.71 -16.68
N VAL A 331 -6.77 -67.71 -15.36
CA VAL A 331 -5.47 -68.12 -14.79
C VAL A 331 -5.18 -69.58 -15.10
N MET A 332 -6.18 -70.45 -14.98
CA MET A 332 -6.04 -71.87 -15.27
C MET A 332 -5.90 -72.17 -16.77
N LYS A 333 -6.44 -71.31 -17.65
CA LYS A 333 -6.23 -71.38 -19.10
C LYS A 333 -4.77 -71.09 -19.47
N GLY A 334 -4.05 -70.30 -18.67
CA GLY A 334 -2.69 -69.88 -18.94
C GLY A 334 -2.60 -68.87 -20.08
N GLY A 335 -1.39 -68.69 -20.62
CA GLY A 335 -1.13 -67.69 -21.65
C GLY A 335 -0.65 -68.30 -22.95
N THR A 336 -0.15 -67.43 -23.84
CA THR A 336 0.38 -67.82 -25.16
C THR A 336 1.56 -68.79 -25.09
N ASN A 337 2.29 -68.82 -23.98
CA ASN A 337 3.42 -69.73 -23.72
C ASN A 337 3.03 -70.99 -22.93
N GLY A 338 1.73 -71.29 -22.78
CA GLY A 338 1.23 -72.45 -22.07
C GLY A 338 0.74 -72.15 -20.64
N PRO A 339 0.48 -73.20 -19.83
CA PRO A 339 -0.06 -73.06 -18.49
C PRO A 339 0.93 -72.37 -17.55
N VAL A 340 0.47 -71.34 -16.84
CA VAL A 340 1.26 -70.63 -15.83
C VAL A 340 1.19 -71.28 -14.46
N ILE A 341 0.10 -72.01 -14.23
CA ILE A 341 -0.16 -72.78 -13.02
C ILE A 341 -0.32 -74.25 -13.40
N LEU A 342 0.45 -75.10 -12.74
CA LEU A 342 0.33 -76.56 -12.82
C LEU A 342 -0.21 -77.06 -11.48
N PRO A 343 -1.52 -77.37 -11.39
CA PRO A 343 -2.12 -77.93 -10.18
C PRO A 343 -1.34 -79.13 -9.65
N GLY A 344 -1.04 -79.10 -8.35
CA GLY A 344 -0.26 -80.13 -7.66
C GLY A 344 1.26 -80.03 -7.86
N ASN A 345 1.76 -79.13 -8.72
CA ASN A 345 3.19 -78.96 -8.97
C ASN A 345 3.63 -77.48 -8.84
N PRO A 346 3.89 -77.00 -7.61
CA PRO A 346 4.36 -75.63 -7.37
C PRO A 346 5.69 -75.33 -8.05
N ASP A 347 6.66 -76.25 -7.97
CA ASP A 347 8.01 -76.01 -8.49
C ASP A 347 8.07 -76.03 -10.03
N GLY A 348 7.13 -76.75 -10.67
CA GLY A 348 6.93 -76.71 -12.12
C GLY A 348 6.06 -75.56 -12.63
N SER A 349 5.42 -74.80 -11.73
CA SER A 349 4.54 -73.69 -12.12
C SER A 349 5.35 -72.45 -12.46
N LEU A 350 5.17 -71.92 -13.68
CA LEU A 350 5.93 -70.75 -14.16
C LEU A 350 5.76 -69.52 -13.26
N ILE A 351 4.59 -69.33 -12.64
CA ILE A 351 4.37 -68.22 -11.70
C ILE A 351 5.34 -68.26 -10.51
N VAL A 352 5.63 -69.45 -10.00
CA VAL A 352 6.54 -69.64 -8.86
C VAL A 352 7.98 -69.39 -9.31
N GLU A 353 8.37 -69.89 -10.48
CA GLU A 353 9.69 -69.64 -11.05
C GLU A 353 9.94 -68.15 -11.26
N LYS A 354 8.98 -67.42 -11.84
CA LYS A 354 9.14 -65.97 -12.08
C LYS A 354 9.18 -65.16 -10.79
N GLN A 355 8.34 -65.49 -9.81
CA GLN A 355 8.34 -64.80 -8.52
C GLN A 355 9.54 -65.17 -7.62
N SER A 356 10.30 -66.22 -7.95
CA SER A 356 11.58 -66.53 -7.28
C SER A 356 12.73 -65.57 -7.67
N LYS A 357 12.54 -64.80 -8.75
CA LYS A 357 13.46 -63.76 -9.23
C LYS A 357 12.82 -62.38 -9.04
N LYS A 358 13.60 -61.30 -9.17
CA LYS A 358 13.07 -59.94 -9.09
C LYS A 358 12.01 -59.70 -10.17
N HIS A 359 10.80 -59.39 -9.75
CA HIS A 359 9.66 -59.04 -10.60
C HIS A 359 9.04 -57.69 -10.16
N PRO A 360 8.54 -56.82 -11.07
CA PRO A 360 7.92 -55.54 -10.69
C PRO A 360 6.75 -55.66 -9.72
N GLY A 361 5.96 -56.73 -9.83
CA GLY A 361 4.93 -57.14 -8.87
C GLY A 361 5.42 -58.24 -7.94
N GLN A 362 6.53 -58.02 -7.23
CA GLN A 362 7.15 -59.02 -6.36
C GLN A 362 6.19 -59.40 -5.20
N LEU A 363 5.90 -60.69 -5.06
CA LEU A 363 5.23 -61.21 -3.88
C LEU A 363 6.21 -61.29 -2.71
N SER A 364 5.73 -60.99 -1.50
CA SER A 364 6.47 -61.26 -0.27
C SER A 364 6.64 -62.77 -0.06
N ASP A 365 7.61 -63.16 0.78
CA ASP A 365 7.88 -64.57 1.08
C ASP A 365 6.65 -65.29 1.67
N ALA A 366 5.84 -64.58 2.45
CA ALA A 366 4.59 -65.10 3.02
C ALA A 366 3.53 -65.32 1.93
N GLU A 367 3.30 -64.35 1.04
CA GLU A 367 2.36 -64.47 -0.08
C GLU A 367 2.78 -65.58 -1.06
N LEU A 368 4.07 -65.68 -1.37
CA LEU A 368 4.60 -66.74 -2.23
C LEU A 368 4.44 -68.12 -1.60
N SER A 369 4.59 -68.23 -0.27
CA SER A 369 4.36 -69.49 0.46
C SER A 369 2.89 -69.92 0.39
N VAL A 370 1.96 -68.98 0.54
CA VAL A 370 0.52 -69.24 0.41
C VAL A 370 0.15 -69.65 -1.03
N LEU A 371 0.71 -68.98 -2.04
CA LEU A 371 0.52 -69.35 -3.43
C LEU A 371 1.01 -70.77 -3.72
N LYS A 372 2.22 -71.12 -3.25
CA LYS A 372 2.78 -72.48 -3.38
C LYS A 372 1.88 -73.52 -2.72
N ALA A 373 1.36 -73.24 -1.53
CA ALA A 373 0.46 -74.14 -0.81
C ALA A 373 -0.86 -74.36 -1.56
N TRP A 374 -1.46 -73.30 -2.13
CA TRP A 374 -2.65 -73.42 -2.97
C TRP A 374 -2.41 -74.24 -4.24
N ILE A 375 -1.28 -74.02 -4.93
CA ILE A 375 -0.92 -74.82 -6.10
C ILE A 375 -0.72 -76.29 -5.70
N ALA A 376 -0.03 -76.56 -4.59
CA ALA A 376 0.20 -77.90 -4.07
C ALA A 376 -1.12 -78.62 -3.74
N ALA A 377 -2.12 -77.88 -3.27
CA ALA A 377 -3.46 -78.40 -2.98
C ALA A 377 -4.31 -78.67 -4.24
N GLY A 378 -3.74 -78.52 -5.45
CA GLY A 378 -4.46 -78.72 -6.71
C GLY A 378 -5.14 -77.47 -7.25
N ALA A 379 -4.74 -76.29 -6.76
CA ALA A 379 -5.30 -74.99 -7.15
C ALA A 379 -6.85 -74.92 -7.05
N PRO A 380 -7.46 -75.27 -5.90
CA PRO A 380 -8.92 -75.29 -5.77
C PRO A 380 -9.56 -73.90 -5.96
N GLU A 381 -10.68 -73.86 -6.70
CA GLU A 381 -11.47 -72.64 -6.89
C GLU A 381 -12.24 -72.24 -5.62
N LYS A 382 -12.82 -73.22 -4.93
CA LYS A 382 -13.69 -73.05 -3.75
C LYS A 382 -13.16 -73.75 -2.51
#